data_AF-G9QIE3-F1
#
_entry.id   AF-G9QIE3-F1
#
_cell.length_a   1.000
_cell.length_b   1.000
_cell.length_c   1.000
_cell.angle_alpha   90.00
_cell.angle_beta   90.00
_cell.angle_gamma   90.00
#
_symmetry.space_group_name_H-M   'P 1'
#
loop_
_entity.id
_entity.type
_entity.pdbx_description
1 polymer ?
#
loop_
_entity_poly.entity_id
_entity_poly.type
_entity_poly.pdbx_seq_one_letter_code
_entity_poly.pdbx_strand_id
1 'polypeptide(L)'
;MNVNVWEFMGIQRTDQTESDRLLTFIMNSMISSLFHCMKWSPANFVSFPQMVKYGIDLDDENSYFWDWMNEYGIGYVKNIGKTTLPDTEEILNFLTYRQMLLEMDIENEIHSNLLLSISELLTALNEFITGCMESSATDLVDVFEETVFFNNRLKSDSDHIEWEFILSSAVNQQGFCYNYTKKGVDIIG
;
A
#
# COMPACT_ATOMS: atom_id res chain seq x y z
N MET A 1 5.08 26.51 -6.91
CA MET A 1 6.33 25.82 -6.53
C MET A 1 6.04 24.34 -6.75
N ASN A 2 6.66 23.69 -7.75
CA ASN A 2 6.49 22.25 -7.93
C ASN A 2 7.33 21.56 -6.86
N VAL A 3 6.77 21.45 -5.66
CA VAL A 3 7.38 20.67 -4.59
C VAL A 3 7.23 19.21 -5.01
N ASN A 4 8.35 18.52 -5.22
CA ASN A 4 8.32 17.08 -5.43
C ASN A 4 7.64 16.46 -4.19
N VAL A 5 6.64 15.57 -4.38
CA VAL A 5 5.94 14.93 -3.26
C VAL A 5 6.90 14.31 -2.25
N TRP A 6 8.02 13.77 -2.73
CA TRP A 6 9.07 13.21 -1.89
C TRP A 6 9.76 14.25 -1.03
N GLU A 7 10.02 15.46 -1.56
CA GLU A 7 10.59 16.56 -0.78
C GLU A 7 9.63 17.01 0.33
N PHE A 8 8.33 17.11 0.04
CA PHE A 8 7.32 17.40 1.05
C PHE A 8 7.25 16.33 2.16
N MET A 9 7.44 15.07 1.78
CA MET A 9 7.55 13.92 2.68
C MET A 9 8.90 13.85 3.43
N GLY A 10 9.85 14.74 3.12
CA GLY A 10 11.19 14.77 3.74
C GLY A 10 12.11 13.67 3.24
N ILE A 11 11.92 13.21 2.00
CA ILE A 11 12.63 12.09 1.38
C ILE A 11 13.39 12.60 0.15
N GLN A 12 14.70 12.36 0.13
CA GLN A 12 15.51 12.56 -1.07
C GLN A 12 15.43 11.31 -1.94
N ARG A 13 14.59 11.36 -2.97
CA ARG A 13 14.42 10.29 -3.96
C ARG A 13 14.88 10.79 -5.33
N THR A 14 15.48 9.90 -6.10
CA THR A 14 15.70 10.08 -7.54
C THR A 14 15.02 8.93 -8.25
N ASP A 15 14.14 9.23 -9.19
CA ASP A 15 13.43 8.20 -9.95
C ASP A 15 14.37 7.60 -11.00
N GLN A 16 14.76 6.35 -10.80
CA GLN A 16 15.73 5.66 -11.64
C GLN A 16 15.05 4.74 -12.66
N THR A 17 13.91 4.17 -12.28
CA THR A 17 13.18 3.17 -13.07
C THR A 17 11.81 3.69 -13.53
N GLU A 18 11.14 2.97 -14.43
CA GLU A 18 9.76 3.29 -14.80
C GLU A 18 8.80 3.08 -13.62
N SER A 19 9.04 2.02 -12.85
CA SER A 19 8.31 1.71 -11.62
C SER A 19 8.45 2.83 -10.58
N ASP A 20 9.63 3.44 -10.45
CA ASP A 20 9.84 4.61 -9.58
C ASP A 20 8.97 5.80 -10.01
N ARG A 21 8.92 6.08 -11.33
CA ARG A 21 8.12 7.20 -11.86
C ARG A 21 6.63 6.96 -11.65
N LEU A 22 6.17 5.73 -11.84
CA LEU A 22 4.78 5.34 -11.59
C LEU A 22 4.43 5.48 -10.10
N LEU A 23 5.32 5.03 -9.21
CA LEU A 23 5.15 5.24 -7.77
C LEU A 23 5.10 6.73 -7.42
N THR A 24 6.00 7.54 -7.97
CA THR A 24 5.97 9.00 -7.79
C THR A 24 4.64 9.59 -8.25
N PHE A 25 4.10 9.14 -9.38
CA PHE A 25 2.79 9.58 -9.87
C PHE A 25 1.67 9.23 -8.89
N ILE A 26 1.59 7.97 -8.45
CA ILE A 26 0.59 7.49 -7.48
C ILE A 26 0.64 8.32 -6.19
N MET A 27 1.84 8.58 -5.67
CA MET A 27 2.02 9.35 -4.43
C MET A 27 1.64 10.82 -4.58
N ASN A 28 1.91 11.42 -5.75
CA ASN A 28 1.43 12.77 -6.06
C ASN A 28 -0.11 12.82 -6.11
N SER A 29 -0.74 11.84 -6.77
CA SER A 29 -2.21 11.74 -6.85
C SER A 29 -2.83 11.59 -5.47
N MET A 30 -2.25 10.73 -4.63
CA MET A 30 -2.67 10.50 -3.24
C MET A 30 -2.62 11.78 -2.39
N ILE A 31 -1.53 12.53 -2.46
CA ILE A 31 -1.40 13.78 -1.69
C ILE A 31 -2.32 14.87 -2.24
N SER A 32 -2.43 14.97 -3.56
CA SER A 32 -3.29 15.96 -4.20
C SER A 32 -4.77 15.72 -3.88
N SER A 33 -5.20 14.46 -3.89
CA SER A 33 -6.57 14.08 -3.55
C SER A 33 -6.86 14.31 -2.07
N LEU A 34 -5.91 14.03 -1.17
CA LEU A 34 -6.05 14.35 0.24
C LEU A 34 -6.23 15.86 0.47
N PHE A 35 -5.40 16.70 -0.15
CA PHE A 35 -5.57 18.16 -0.05
C PHE A 35 -6.90 18.64 -0.60
N HIS A 36 -7.35 18.06 -1.72
CA HIS A 36 -8.64 18.38 -2.33
C HIS A 36 -9.81 18.01 -1.41
N CYS A 37 -9.83 16.76 -0.93
CA CYS A 37 -10.83 16.21 -0.01
C CYS A 37 -10.94 17.04 1.28
N MET A 38 -9.80 17.37 1.87
CA MET A 38 -9.74 18.16 3.10
C MET A 38 -9.98 19.67 2.86
N LYS A 39 -10.04 20.11 1.60
CA LYS A 39 -10.12 21.53 1.21
C LYS A 39 -8.96 22.35 1.80
N TRP A 40 -7.79 21.74 1.86
CA TRP A 40 -6.57 22.34 2.42
C TRP A 40 -5.63 22.79 1.30
N SER A 41 -4.83 23.81 1.57
CA SER A 41 -3.78 24.25 0.66
C SER A 41 -2.44 23.61 1.03
N PRO A 42 -1.70 23.01 0.09
CA PRO A 42 -0.36 22.49 0.34
C PRO A 42 0.60 23.54 0.92
N ALA A 43 0.41 24.81 0.55
CA ALA A 43 1.25 25.92 1.02
C ALA A 43 1.12 26.21 2.53
N ASN A 44 0.10 25.66 3.19
CA ASN A 44 -0.10 25.81 4.64
C ASN A 44 0.85 24.91 5.45
N PHE A 45 1.54 23.98 4.80
CA PHE A 45 2.33 22.95 5.47
C PHE A 45 3.78 22.99 5.01
N VAL A 46 4.69 23.02 5.98
CA VAL A 46 6.14 22.97 5.75
C VAL A 46 6.60 21.53 5.54
N SER A 47 5.87 20.55 6.09
CA SER A 47 6.22 19.14 5.98
C SER A 47 5.01 18.22 6.12
N PHE A 48 5.15 16.99 5.62
CA PHE A 48 4.14 15.95 5.77
C PHE A 48 3.78 15.61 7.23
N PRO A 49 4.72 15.44 8.18
CA PRO A 49 4.36 15.22 9.58
C PRO A 49 3.59 16.38 10.22
N GLN A 50 3.88 17.63 9.80
CA GLN A 50 3.10 18.79 10.27
C GLN A 50 1.66 18.74 9.76
N MET A 51 1.44 18.32 8.51
CA MET A 51 0.11 18.14 7.94
C MET A 51 -0.67 17.06 8.70
N VAL A 52 -0.05 15.92 9.02
CA VAL A 52 -0.70 14.86 9.81
C VAL A 52 -1.11 15.38 11.18
N LYS A 53 -0.22 16.08 11.89
CA LYS A 53 -0.54 16.67 13.20
C LYS A 53 -1.70 17.67 13.10
N TYR A 54 -1.72 18.49 12.05
CA TYR A 54 -2.82 19.42 11.82
C TYR A 54 -4.16 18.72 11.60
N GLY A 55 -4.16 17.55 10.94
CA GLY A 55 -5.36 16.73 10.79
C GLY A 55 -5.88 16.18 12.11
N ILE A 56 -4.99 15.70 12.99
CA ILE A 56 -5.36 15.26 14.34
C ILE A 56 -6.04 16.40 15.13
N ASP A 57 -5.51 17.62 15.02
CA ASP A 57 -5.98 18.76 15.80
C ASP A 57 -7.34 19.33 15.32
N LEU A 58 -7.81 18.99 14.11
CA LEU A 58 -8.93 19.69 13.46
C LEU A 58 -10.01 18.80 12.84
N ASP A 59 -9.72 17.54 12.54
CA ASP A 59 -10.67 16.62 11.90
C ASP A 59 -11.14 15.56 12.90
N ASP A 60 -12.14 15.95 13.71
CA ASP A 60 -12.78 15.05 14.66
C ASP A 60 -13.51 13.89 13.95
N GLU A 61 -14.06 14.12 12.75
CA GLU A 61 -14.90 13.16 12.02
C GLU A 61 -14.08 11.97 11.51
N ASN A 62 -12.85 12.22 11.03
CA ASN A 62 -11.94 11.19 10.52
C ASN A 62 -10.69 11.04 11.38
N SER A 63 -10.81 11.31 12.68
CA SER A 63 -9.71 11.18 13.66
C SER A 63 -8.96 9.85 13.56
N TYR A 64 -9.69 8.74 13.32
CA TYR A 64 -9.11 7.41 13.12
C TYR A 64 -8.06 7.35 11.99
N PHE A 65 -8.27 8.07 10.89
CA PHE A 65 -7.35 8.11 9.78
C PHE A 65 -6.08 8.88 10.16
N TRP A 66 -6.24 10.02 10.85
CA TRP A 66 -5.11 10.84 11.26
C TRP A 66 -4.26 10.19 12.35
N ASP A 67 -4.90 9.50 13.30
CA ASP A 67 -4.23 8.67 14.29
C ASP A 67 -3.43 7.56 13.62
N TRP A 68 -4.05 6.83 12.67
CA TRP A 68 -3.37 5.81 11.88
C TRP A 68 -2.21 6.36 11.06
N MET A 69 -2.36 7.52 10.42
CA MET A 69 -1.30 8.19 9.67
C MET A 69 -0.11 8.55 10.56
N ASN A 70 -0.37 8.98 11.79
CA ASN A 70 0.65 9.33 12.77
C ASN A 70 1.36 8.10 13.33
N GLU A 71 0.63 7.03 13.62
CA GLU A 71 1.17 5.79 14.17
C GLU A 71 1.93 4.96 13.12
N TYR A 72 1.38 4.85 11.90
CA TYR A 72 1.89 3.97 10.83
C TYR A 72 2.24 4.72 9.55
N GLY A 73 1.34 5.57 9.05
CA GLY A 73 1.43 6.15 7.70
C GLY A 73 2.73 6.90 7.42
N ILE A 74 3.22 7.72 8.36
CA ILE A 74 4.51 8.41 8.22
C ILE A 74 5.68 7.42 8.07
N GLY A 75 5.65 6.31 8.82
CA GLY A 75 6.64 5.25 8.72
C GLY A 75 6.61 4.57 7.35
N TYR A 76 5.42 4.22 6.87
CA TYR A 76 5.22 3.57 5.57
C TYR A 76 5.70 4.45 4.42
N VAL A 77 5.30 5.73 4.41
CA VAL A 77 5.76 6.70 3.40
C VAL A 77 7.28 6.79 3.34
N LYS A 78 7.95 6.80 4.50
CA LYS A 78 9.42 6.81 4.56
C LYS A 78 10.04 5.54 4.01
N ASN A 79 9.47 4.36 4.30
CA ASN A 79 9.95 3.09 3.78
C ASN A 79 9.79 3.00 2.25
N ILE A 80 8.59 3.32 1.78
CA ILE A 80 8.24 3.38 0.36
C ILE A 80 9.18 4.32 -0.39
N GLY A 81 9.31 5.56 0.08
CA GLY A 81 10.07 6.59 -0.62
C GLY A 81 11.59 6.35 -0.67
N LYS A 82 12.13 5.50 0.22
CA LYS A 82 13.56 5.13 0.23
C LYS A 82 13.89 3.93 -0.67
N THR A 83 12.88 3.21 -1.14
CA THR A 83 13.07 1.98 -1.91
C THR A 83 13.04 2.28 -3.41
N THR A 84 14.11 1.93 -4.12
CA THR A 84 14.14 1.91 -5.58
C THR A 84 13.53 0.61 -6.07
N LEU A 85 12.53 0.69 -6.95
CA LEU A 85 11.80 -0.48 -7.46
C LEU A 85 12.38 -0.90 -8.81
N PRO A 86 12.73 -2.18 -9.03
CA PRO A 86 13.17 -2.66 -10.34
C PRO A 86 11.99 -2.69 -11.33
N ASP A 87 12.30 -2.59 -12.62
CA ASP A 87 11.29 -2.71 -13.69
C ASP A 87 11.00 -4.17 -13.99
N THR A 88 10.04 -4.74 -13.25
CA THR A 88 9.47 -6.06 -13.52
C THR A 88 7.99 -5.93 -13.87
N GLU A 89 7.49 -6.86 -14.68
CA GLU A 89 6.07 -6.90 -15.05
C GLU A 89 5.15 -6.99 -13.82
N GLU A 90 5.55 -7.77 -12.81
CA GLU A 90 4.82 -7.91 -11.56
C GLU A 90 4.68 -6.58 -10.80
N ILE A 91 5.79 -5.83 -10.67
CA ILE A 91 5.81 -4.55 -9.98
C ILE A 91 4.95 -3.52 -10.73
N LEU A 92 5.10 -3.45 -12.06
CA LEU A 92 4.33 -2.52 -12.88
C LEU A 92 2.82 -2.84 -12.83
N ASN A 93 2.45 -4.11 -12.89
CA ASN A 93 1.05 -4.55 -12.77
C ASN A 93 0.47 -4.21 -11.39
N PHE A 94 1.24 -4.46 -10.33
CA PHE A 94 0.84 -4.12 -8.97
C PHE A 94 0.62 -2.62 -8.80
N LEU A 95 1.57 -1.79 -9.23
CA LEU A 95 1.46 -0.34 -9.13
C LEU A 95 0.31 0.21 -9.98
N THR A 96 0.12 -0.30 -11.21
CA THR A 96 -0.98 0.09 -12.09
C THR A 96 -2.34 -0.25 -11.47
N TYR A 97 -2.46 -1.43 -10.87
CA TYR A 97 -3.67 -1.82 -10.16
C TYR A 97 -3.95 -0.89 -8.97
N ARG A 98 -2.92 -0.57 -8.17
CA ARG A 98 -3.05 0.37 -7.05
C ARG A 98 -3.43 1.79 -7.50
N GLN A 99 -2.89 2.26 -8.63
CA GLN A 99 -3.28 3.53 -9.24
C GLN A 99 -4.76 3.53 -9.60
N MET A 100 -5.23 2.50 -10.31
CA MET A 100 -6.63 2.39 -10.74
C MET A 100 -7.59 2.44 -9.55
N LEU A 101 -7.31 1.73 -8.46
CA LEU A 101 -8.15 1.77 -7.25
C LEU A 101 -8.22 3.19 -6.66
N LEU A 102 -7.07 3.87 -6.54
CA LEU A 102 -7.03 5.23 -6.02
C LEU A 102 -7.82 6.19 -6.92
N GLU A 103 -7.68 6.10 -8.24
CA GLU A 103 -8.39 6.95 -9.20
C GLU A 103 -9.91 6.75 -9.13
N MET A 104 -10.37 5.50 -9.05
CA MET A 104 -11.81 5.21 -8.88
C MET A 104 -12.39 5.88 -7.63
N ASP A 105 -11.67 5.84 -6.50
CA ASP A 105 -12.18 6.45 -5.26
C ASP A 105 -12.04 7.97 -5.23
N ILE A 106 -11.07 8.54 -5.96
CA ILE A 106 -11.01 9.98 -6.21
C ILE A 106 -12.24 10.43 -6.99
N GLU A 107 -12.62 9.70 -8.04
CA GLU A 107 -13.78 10.03 -8.90
C GLU A 107 -15.12 9.89 -8.18
N ASN A 108 -15.20 9.01 -7.18
CA ASN A 108 -16.43 8.80 -6.41
C ASN A 108 -16.75 9.93 -5.41
N GLU A 109 -15.78 10.82 -5.11
CA GLU A 109 -15.92 11.99 -4.21
C GLU A 109 -16.46 11.67 -2.79
N ILE A 110 -16.38 10.41 -2.34
CA ILE A 110 -16.75 10.02 -0.98
C ILE A 110 -15.51 10.11 -0.07
N HIS A 111 -15.50 11.10 0.82
CA HIS A 111 -14.35 11.41 1.69
C HIS A 111 -13.84 10.19 2.48
N SER A 112 -14.72 9.50 3.19
CA SER A 112 -14.34 8.35 4.03
C SER A 112 -13.75 7.19 3.22
N ASN A 113 -14.24 6.98 2.00
CA ASN A 113 -13.70 5.96 1.10
C ASN A 113 -12.30 6.34 0.62
N LEU A 114 -12.09 7.61 0.24
CA LEU A 114 -10.78 8.07 -0.18
C LEU A 114 -9.73 7.91 0.95
N LEU A 115 -10.07 8.28 2.19
CA LEU A 115 -9.18 8.11 3.34
C LEU A 115 -8.84 6.63 3.59
N LEU A 116 -9.83 5.75 3.48
CA LEU A 116 -9.61 4.30 3.56
C LEU A 116 -8.67 3.82 2.45
N SER A 117 -8.94 4.18 1.20
CA SER A 117 -8.14 3.75 0.04
C SER A 117 -6.71 4.26 0.10
N ILE A 118 -6.47 5.44 0.68
CA ILE A 118 -5.13 5.95 0.97
C ILE A 118 -4.43 5.06 2.01
N SER A 119 -5.09 4.71 3.10
CA SER A 119 -4.51 3.84 4.13
C SER A 119 -4.18 2.44 3.60
N GLU A 120 -5.06 1.86 2.78
CA GLU A 120 -4.85 0.57 2.13
C GLU A 120 -3.73 0.63 1.08
N LEU A 121 -3.63 1.73 0.34
CA LEU A 121 -2.56 1.95 -0.63
C LEU A 121 -1.19 1.94 0.05
N LEU A 122 -1.03 2.74 1.11
CA LEU A 122 0.23 2.82 1.83
C LEU A 122 0.58 1.50 2.51
N THR A 123 -0.41 0.80 3.05
CA THR A 123 -0.21 -0.54 3.64
C THR A 123 0.26 -1.54 2.60
N ALA A 124 -0.47 -1.68 1.49
CA ALA A 124 -0.13 -2.62 0.43
C ALA A 124 1.24 -2.34 -0.20
N LEU A 125 1.57 -1.06 -0.45
CA LEU A 125 2.89 -0.67 -0.95
C LEU A 125 4.00 -1.03 0.04
N ASN A 126 3.78 -0.75 1.33
CA ASN A 126 4.76 -1.05 2.37
C ASN A 126 4.98 -2.55 2.56
N GLU A 127 3.90 -3.34 2.59
CA GLU A 127 3.96 -4.80 2.67
C GLU A 127 4.65 -5.41 1.46
N PHE A 128 4.31 -4.96 0.25
CA PHE A 128 4.95 -5.41 -0.97
C PHE A 128 6.46 -5.15 -0.95
N ILE A 129 6.88 -3.93 -0.59
CA ILE A 129 8.29 -3.56 -0.49
C ILE A 129 9.02 -4.38 0.56
N THR A 130 8.41 -4.57 1.73
CA THR A 130 9.00 -5.36 2.81
C THR A 130 9.14 -6.83 2.40
N GLY A 131 8.12 -7.40 1.75
CA GLY A 131 8.14 -8.76 1.22
C GLY A 131 9.19 -8.98 0.13
N CYS A 132 9.39 -8.01 -0.78
CA CYS A 132 10.46 -8.05 -1.77
C CYS A 132 11.85 -7.98 -1.15
N MET A 133 12.02 -7.23 -0.06
CA MET A 133 13.29 -7.17 0.66
C MET A 133 13.58 -8.46 1.41
N GLU A 134 12.58 -9.08 2.04
CA GLU A 134 12.72 -10.35 2.75
C GLU A 134 13.03 -11.51 1.78
N SER A 135 12.39 -11.58 0.62
CA SER A 135 12.67 -12.62 -0.38
C SER A 135 14.10 -12.54 -0.91
N SER A 136 14.61 -11.32 -1.16
CA SER A 136 16.00 -11.09 -1.58
C SER A 136 17.04 -11.42 -0.51
N ALA A 137 16.65 -11.41 0.77
CA ALA A 137 17.54 -11.79 1.88
C ALA A 137 17.63 -13.31 2.03
N THR A 138 16.54 -14.06 1.80
CA THR A 138 16.54 -15.53 1.82
C THR A 138 17.40 -16.16 0.72
N ASP A 139 17.49 -15.55 -0.46
CA ASP A 139 18.34 -16.05 -1.55
C ASP A 139 19.86 -15.91 -1.26
N LEU A 140 20.25 -15.10 -0.26
CA LEU A 140 21.64 -14.97 0.20
C LEU A 140 21.98 -15.88 1.38
N VAL A 141 20.97 -16.46 2.05
CA VAL A 141 21.18 -17.33 3.23
C VAL A 141 21.39 -18.80 2.82
N ASP A 142 20.95 -19.21 1.63
CA ASP A 142 21.19 -20.57 1.11
C ASP A 142 22.63 -20.82 0.61
N VAL A 143 23.54 -19.85 0.73
CA VAL A 143 24.97 -19.99 0.40
C VAL A 143 25.87 -20.12 1.63
N PHE A 144 25.34 -19.99 2.85
CA PHE A 144 26.11 -20.24 4.07
C PHE A 144 25.37 -21.19 5.01
N GLU A 145 25.77 -22.47 4.94
CA GLU A 145 25.46 -23.49 5.94
C GLU A 145 25.73 -22.97 7.37
N GLU A 146 24.75 -22.99 8.26
CA GLU A 146 24.64 -23.97 9.36
C GLU A 146 23.53 -23.57 10.37
N THR A 147 22.78 -24.60 10.75
CA THR A 147 21.74 -24.71 11.78
C THR A 147 21.84 -23.81 13.03
N VAL A 148 20.72 -23.13 13.37
CA VAL A 148 20.27 -22.97 14.77
C VAL A 148 18.75 -23.21 14.87
N PHE A 149 18.39 -24.09 15.80
CA PHE A 149 17.06 -24.63 16.06
C PHE A 149 15.99 -23.57 16.38
N PHE A 150 14.85 -23.61 15.66
CA PHE A 150 13.58 -23.08 16.16
C PHE A 150 13.04 -24.02 17.24
N ASN A 151 13.10 -23.58 18.50
CA ASN A 151 12.42 -24.26 19.59
C ASN A 151 10.96 -23.79 19.64
N ASN A 152 10.08 -24.55 19.02
CA ASN A 152 8.64 -24.44 19.17
C ASN A 152 8.25 -24.59 20.66
N ARG A 153 7.70 -23.53 21.26
CA ARG A 153 6.71 -23.67 22.33
C ARG A 153 5.53 -22.75 22.07
N LEU A 154 4.60 -23.28 21.30
CA LEU A 154 3.18 -22.99 21.41
C LEU A 154 2.72 -23.21 22.86
N LYS A 155 2.16 -22.16 23.45
CA LYS A 155 1.04 -22.19 24.40
C LYS A 155 0.09 -21.11 23.91
N SER A 156 -0.87 -21.46 23.05
CA SER A 156 -2.30 -21.54 23.41
C SER A 156 -2.66 -20.69 24.62
N ASP A 157 -3.33 -19.56 24.36
CA ASP A 157 -4.71 -19.40 24.79
C ASP A 157 -5.42 -18.47 23.79
N SER A 158 -6.69 -18.78 23.57
CA SER A 158 -7.57 -18.32 22.51
C SER A 158 -7.88 -16.82 22.54
N ASP A 159 -7.99 -16.22 21.35
CA ASP A 159 -9.27 -15.67 20.87
C ASP A 159 -9.23 -15.68 19.34
N HIS A 160 -9.96 -16.64 18.75
CA HIS A 160 -10.20 -16.68 17.31
C HIS A 160 -11.12 -15.52 16.94
N ILE A 161 -10.56 -14.48 16.31
CA ILE A 161 -11.34 -13.55 15.49
C ILE A 161 -11.05 -13.95 14.04
N GLU A 162 -11.89 -14.82 13.50
CA GLU A 162 -12.01 -14.96 12.04
C GLU A 162 -12.70 -13.71 11.51
N TRP A 163 -11.93 -12.82 10.88
CA TRP A 163 -12.50 -11.79 10.03
C TRP A 163 -12.95 -12.44 8.72
N GLU A 164 -14.17 -12.96 8.70
CA GLU A 164 -14.86 -13.19 7.42
C GLU A 164 -15.07 -11.83 6.75
N PHE A 165 -14.22 -11.52 5.78
CA PHE A 165 -14.49 -10.44 4.84
C PHE A 165 -15.74 -10.82 4.04
N ILE A 166 -16.88 -10.25 4.45
CA ILE A 166 -18.08 -10.24 3.62
C ILE A 166 -17.73 -9.34 2.42
N LEU A 167 -17.28 -9.97 1.34
CA LEU A 167 -17.23 -9.36 0.02
C LEU A 167 -18.64 -8.81 -0.25
N SER A 168 -18.76 -7.49 -0.31
CA SER A 168 -20.02 -6.86 -0.65
C SER A 168 -20.47 -7.37 -2.02
N SER A 169 -21.78 -7.43 -2.22
CA SER A 169 -22.45 -8.00 -3.40
C SER A 169 -22.09 -7.33 -4.75
N ALA A 170 -21.18 -6.35 -4.76
CA ALA A 170 -20.62 -5.73 -5.95
C ALA A 170 -19.62 -6.63 -6.70
N VAL A 171 -19.04 -7.66 -6.06
CA VAL A 171 -18.10 -8.61 -6.69
C VAL A 171 -18.81 -9.67 -7.56
N ASN A 172 -20.14 -9.81 -7.44
CA ASN A 172 -20.92 -10.78 -8.23
C ASN A 172 -21.37 -10.29 -9.62
N GLN A 173 -20.98 -9.08 -10.06
CA GLN A 173 -21.43 -8.53 -11.34
C GLN A 173 -20.36 -8.32 -12.41
N GLN A 174 -19.12 -8.74 -12.19
CA GLN A 174 -18.14 -8.84 -13.28
C GLN A 174 -17.98 -10.30 -13.70
N GLY A 175 -18.80 -10.69 -14.67
CA GLY A 175 -18.70 -11.96 -15.36
C GLY A 175 -17.37 -12.09 -16.10
N PHE A 176 -16.38 -12.68 -15.43
CA PHE A 176 -15.29 -13.39 -16.08
C PHE A 176 -15.39 -14.86 -15.70
N CYS A 177 -16.08 -15.63 -16.56
CA CYS A 177 -16.10 -17.08 -16.50
C CYS A 177 -14.69 -17.62 -16.75
N TYR A 178 -13.97 -18.02 -15.69
CA TYR A 178 -12.84 -18.92 -15.84
C TYR A 178 -13.36 -20.36 -15.93
N ASN A 179 -13.40 -20.89 -17.16
CA ASN A 179 -13.54 -22.33 -17.38
C ASN A 179 -12.23 -23.01 -16.96
N TYR A 180 -12.19 -23.53 -15.73
CA TYR A 180 -11.15 -24.48 -15.33
C TYR A 180 -11.36 -25.80 -16.08
N THR A 181 -10.68 -25.96 -17.21
CA THR A 181 -10.44 -27.30 -17.79
C THR A 181 -9.21 -27.90 -17.11
N LYS A 182 -9.46 -28.75 -16.13
CA LYS A 182 -8.44 -29.60 -15.50
C LYS A 182 -7.96 -30.61 -16.54
N LYS A 183 -6.74 -30.48 -17.06
CA LYS A 183 -6.13 -31.46 -17.98
C LYS A 183 -5.47 -32.61 -17.21
N GLY A 184 -5.84 -33.84 -17.61
CA GLY A 184 -5.17 -35.13 -17.33
C GLY A 184 -5.67 -35.80 -16.05
N VAL A 185 -6.10 -37.06 -16.00
CA VAL A 185 -5.77 -38.28 -16.76
C VAL A 185 -6.97 -39.25 -16.56
N ASP A 186 -7.52 -39.93 -17.58
CA ASP A 186 -7.24 -41.34 -17.92
C ASP A 186 -7.97 -41.75 -19.22
N ILE A 187 -7.31 -42.57 -20.05
CA ILE A 187 -7.92 -43.32 -21.15
C ILE A 187 -8.44 -44.63 -20.59
N ILE A 188 -9.75 -44.87 -20.62
CA ILE A 188 -10.31 -46.22 -20.55
C ILE A 188 -11.60 -46.30 -21.39
N GLY A 189 -11.59 -47.18 -22.41
CA GLY A 189 -12.77 -47.83 -23.00
C GLY A 189 -13.52 -47.07 -24.08
#